data_AF-A0A9P8LKR0-F1
#
_entry.id   AF-A0A9P8LKR0-F1
#
_cell.length_a   1.000
_cell.length_b   1.000
_cell.length_c   1.000
_cell.angle_alpha   90.00
_cell.angle_beta   90.00
_cell.angle_gamma   90.00
#
_symmetry.space_group_name_H-M   'P 1'
#
loop_
_entity.id
_entity.type
_entity.pdbx_description
1 polymer ?
#
loop_
_entity_poly.entity_id
_entity_poly.type
_entity_poly.pdbx_seq_one_letter_code
_entity_poly.pdbx_strand_id
1 'polypeptide(L)'
;MASATNTCSNSFNKCVGTSFCPSNVGQVTVSCIACKENCASCSGDSANTATCERCNPGYYLTRGSNCDRCDRSCKTCTGSESTQCITCSDGNKLSGTFCFACTDGQTDACKCGDSINCMTCSSSETRKCALCLSPFAIDATGSCTECITGYFKENQQCKKCQLPCSTCSKGSGTCDTCEFPKTITIHHDCQDSCNIVVKDGEVCVKGSVRACGSVQQVTSCKCGNATNCLTCSSQSNVCGSCLPGFKFSGQQCSDCTDKAEKIGFLCFLPAPPAPPSPPTPPSPSGPVDPSNPVSPPDPNVPDSNLSGGAVTGIVIGVLALVGVIGGGVAFYFIKKSKR
;
A
#
# COMPACT_ATOMS: atom_id res chain seq x y z
N MET A 1 23.25 27.21 -34.67
CA MET A 1 23.71 26.07 -33.85
C MET A 1 25.23 26.15 -33.79
N ALA A 2 25.81 26.48 -32.63
CA ALA A 2 27.26 26.53 -32.50
C ALA A 2 27.82 25.11 -32.65
N SER A 3 28.74 24.89 -33.59
CA SER A 3 29.47 23.62 -33.69
C SER A 3 30.18 23.37 -32.37
N ALA A 4 29.87 22.27 -31.69
CA ALA A 4 30.61 21.83 -30.53
C ALA A 4 32.04 21.49 -30.97
N THR A 5 33.01 22.33 -30.62
CA THR A 5 34.42 22.09 -30.89
C THR A 5 34.93 20.95 -29.99
N ASN A 6 35.25 19.78 -30.56
CA ASN A 6 35.77 18.62 -29.83
C ASN A 6 37.28 18.75 -29.54
N THR A 7 37.61 19.75 -28.74
CA THR A 7 38.99 20.20 -28.49
C THR A 7 39.23 20.47 -27.01
N CYS A 8 40.48 20.43 -26.58
CA CYS A 8 40.84 20.69 -25.18
C CYS A 8 42.23 21.32 -25.05
N SER A 9 42.55 21.78 -23.84
CA SER A 9 43.87 22.23 -23.41
C SER A 9 44.07 21.90 -21.92
N ASN A 10 45.18 22.32 -21.32
CA ASN A 10 45.34 22.29 -19.86
C ASN A 10 44.39 23.23 -19.10
N SER A 11 43.74 24.18 -19.78
CA SER A 11 42.87 25.20 -19.17
C SER A 11 41.39 24.97 -19.41
N PHE A 12 41.02 24.08 -20.35
CA PHE A 12 39.64 23.69 -20.57
C PHE A 12 39.52 22.29 -21.18
N ASN A 13 38.40 21.63 -20.93
CA ASN A 13 38.05 20.37 -21.58
C ASN A 13 36.67 20.50 -22.23
N LYS A 14 36.62 20.50 -23.56
CA LYS A 14 35.37 20.48 -24.35
C LYS A 14 35.22 19.17 -25.13
N CYS A 15 35.84 18.10 -24.64
CA CYS A 15 35.67 16.78 -25.22
C CYS A 15 34.23 16.31 -25.05
N VAL A 16 33.68 15.70 -26.11
CA VAL A 16 32.29 15.23 -26.14
C VAL A 16 32.22 13.73 -26.38
N GLY A 17 31.14 13.10 -25.91
CA GLY A 17 30.94 11.66 -26.05
C GLY A 17 32.02 10.85 -25.33
N THR A 18 32.51 9.79 -25.97
CA THR A 18 33.53 8.89 -25.43
C THR A 18 34.94 9.32 -25.87
N SER A 19 35.25 10.60 -25.70
CA SER A 19 36.57 11.16 -26.02
C SER A 19 37.18 11.87 -24.81
N PHE A 20 38.51 11.92 -24.75
CA PHE A 20 39.27 12.45 -23.64
C PHE A 20 40.31 13.47 -24.10
N CYS A 21 40.71 14.33 -23.17
CA CYS A 21 41.82 15.25 -23.39
C CYS A 21 43.14 14.57 -23.05
N PRO A 22 44.14 14.53 -23.95
CA PRO A 22 45.42 13.92 -23.65
C PRO A 22 46.11 14.60 -22.46
N SER A 23 46.69 13.81 -21.55
CA SER A 23 47.23 14.31 -20.27
C SER A 23 48.50 15.14 -20.42
N ASN A 24 49.21 15.00 -21.54
CA ASN A 24 50.42 15.74 -21.87
C ASN A 24 50.16 17.10 -22.58
N VAL A 25 48.92 17.57 -22.63
CA VAL A 25 48.57 18.82 -23.32
C VAL A 25 48.86 20.03 -22.43
N GLY A 26 49.54 21.03 -23.01
CA GLY A 26 49.81 22.33 -22.37
C GLY A 26 48.78 23.40 -22.72
N GLN A 27 49.23 24.65 -22.93
CA GLN A 27 48.36 25.78 -23.27
C GLN A 27 47.80 25.73 -24.71
N VAL A 28 48.34 24.86 -25.55
CA VAL A 28 47.91 24.70 -26.94
C VAL A 28 46.59 23.94 -26.99
N THR A 29 45.64 24.44 -27.77
CA THR A 29 44.38 23.73 -28.02
C THR A 29 44.64 22.56 -28.98
N VAL A 30 44.29 21.35 -28.55
CA VAL A 30 44.38 20.13 -29.36
C VAL A 30 43.01 19.51 -29.58
N SER A 31 42.93 18.56 -30.52
CA SER A 31 41.74 17.74 -30.70
C SER A 31 41.66 16.66 -29.61
N CYS A 32 40.46 16.37 -29.14
CA CYS A 32 40.23 15.27 -28.23
C CYS A 32 40.45 13.91 -28.91
N ILE A 33 40.85 12.91 -28.13
CA ILE A 33 41.13 11.55 -28.61
C ILE A 33 39.96 10.65 -28.24
N ALA A 34 39.51 9.81 -29.16
CA ALA A 34 38.47 8.82 -28.88
C ALA A 34 39.01 7.70 -27.97
N CYS A 35 38.17 7.22 -27.06
CA CYS A 35 38.47 6.05 -26.26
C CYS A 35 38.54 4.78 -27.11
N LYS A 36 39.23 3.76 -26.56
CA LYS A 36 39.22 2.39 -27.10
C LYS A 36 37.79 1.83 -27.09
N GLU A 37 37.56 0.80 -27.90
CA GLU A 37 36.25 0.16 -28.02
C GLU A 37 35.71 -0.29 -26.66
N ASN A 38 34.38 -0.17 -26.50
CA ASN A 38 33.65 -0.54 -25.29
C ASN A 38 34.00 0.26 -24.02
N CYS A 39 34.81 1.30 -24.14
CA CYS A 39 35.12 2.19 -23.03
C CYS A 39 34.17 3.38 -23.00
N ALA A 40 33.52 3.56 -21.86
CA ALA A 40 32.65 4.70 -21.59
C ALA A 40 33.47 5.96 -21.24
N SER A 41 34.61 5.77 -20.56
CA SER A 41 35.60 6.82 -20.29
C SER A 41 37.01 6.24 -20.27
N CYS A 42 37.99 7.08 -20.57
CA CYS A 42 39.39 6.69 -20.64
C CYS A 42 40.30 7.91 -20.44
N SER A 43 41.57 7.65 -20.18
CA SER A 43 42.63 8.67 -20.05
C SER A 43 43.93 8.18 -20.70
N GLY A 44 44.89 9.09 -20.92
CA GLY A 44 46.19 8.77 -21.50
C GLY A 44 46.80 9.95 -22.25
N ASP A 45 47.86 9.68 -23.01
CA ASP A 45 48.56 10.68 -23.83
C ASP A 45 48.29 10.52 -25.34
N SER A 46 47.83 9.35 -25.76
CA SER A 46 47.57 9.02 -27.16
C SER A 46 46.47 7.96 -27.29
N ALA A 47 45.93 7.77 -28.49
CA ALA A 47 44.91 6.75 -28.76
C ALA A 47 45.38 5.32 -28.40
N ASN A 48 46.66 5.02 -28.64
CA ASN A 48 47.23 3.68 -28.42
C ASN A 48 47.47 3.41 -26.92
N THR A 49 47.91 4.44 -26.20
CA THR A 49 48.19 4.35 -24.75
C THR A 49 46.98 4.65 -23.87
N ALA A 50 45.84 4.99 -24.47
CA ALA A 50 44.60 5.24 -23.73
C ALA A 50 44.22 4.03 -22.87
N THR A 51 44.01 4.25 -21.59
CA THR A 51 43.54 3.25 -20.61
C THR A 51 42.09 3.54 -20.28
N CYS A 52 41.27 2.50 -20.25
CA CYS A 52 39.88 2.66 -19.91
C CYS A 52 39.70 2.79 -18.40
N GLU A 53 38.87 3.73 -17.99
CA GLU A 53 38.52 3.97 -16.59
C GLU A 53 37.14 3.41 -16.28
N ARG A 54 36.25 3.45 -17.27
CA ARG A 54 34.91 2.87 -17.20
C ARG A 54 34.56 2.18 -18.50
N CYS A 55 33.86 1.08 -18.39
CA CYS A 55 33.34 0.33 -19.52
C CYS A 55 31.88 0.66 -19.80
N ASN A 56 31.48 0.47 -21.05
CA ASN A 56 30.08 0.53 -21.46
C ASN A 56 29.27 -0.59 -20.76
N PRO A 57 27.94 -0.42 -20.60
CA PRO A 57 27.08 -1.49 -20.07
C PRO A 57 27.29 -2.82 -20.82
N GLY A 58 27.31 -3.93 -20.08
CA GLY A 58 27.62 -5.25 -20.63
C GLY A 58 29.12 -5.59 -20.70
N TYR A 59 30.01 -4.70 -20.23
CA TYR A 59 31.44 -4.92 -20.16
C TYR A 59 31.99 -4.62 -18.76
N TYR A 60 33.07 -5.30 -18.38
CA TYR A 60 33.79 -5.08 -17.12
C TYR A 60 35.22 -4.61 -17.39
N LEU A 61 35.76 -3.83 -16.44
CA LEU A 61 37.12 -3.33 -16.51
C LEU A 61 38.10 -4.42 -16.08
N THR A 62 39.00 -4.79 -16.98
CA THR A 62 40.08 -5.74 -16.72
C THR A 62 41.25 -5.07 -15.99
N ARG A 63 42.14 -5.89 -15.41
CA ARG A 63 43.39 -5.39 -14.81
C ARG A 63 44.32 -4.68 -15.80
N GLY A 64 44.18 -4.96 -17.11
CA GLY A 64 44.92 -4.29 -18.18
C GLY A 64 44.29 -2.98 -18.66
N SER A 65 43.30 -2.45 -17.93
CA SER A 65 42.54 -1.25 -18.31
C SER A 65 41.85 -1.36 -19.68
N ASN A 66 41.44 -2.57 -20.05
CA ASN A 66 40.60 -2.85 -21.21
C ASN A 66 39.20 -3.29 -20.76
N CYS A 67 38.23 -3.21 -21.66
CA CYS A 67 36.85 -3.57 -21.39
C CYS A 67 36.47 -4.89 -22.07
N ASP A 68 36.29 -5.93 -21.27
CA ASP A 68 35.91 -7.27 -21.74
C ASP A 68 34.43 -7.53 -21.48
N ARG A 69 33.82 -8.38 -22.31
CA ARG A 69 32.38 -8.60 -22.30
C ARG A 69 31.96 -9.47 -21.11
N CYS A 70 30.85 -9.09 -20.47
CA CYS A 70 30.16 -9.96 -19.53
C CYS A 70 29.57 -11.21 -20.22
N ASP A 71 29.25 -12.23 -19.41
CA ASP A 71 28.33 -13.29 -19.84
C ASP A 71 27.02 -12.68 -20.35
N ARG A 72 26.38 -13.33 -21.34
CA ARG A 72 25.15 -12.82 -21.99
C ARG A 72 23.98 -12.65 -21.02
N SER A 73 23.93 -13.44 -19.95
CA SER A 73 22.91 -13.35 -18.90
C SER A 73 23.10 -12.13 -17.97
N CYS A 74 24.31 -11.56 -17.89
CA CYS A 74 24.60 -10.40 -17.05
C CYS A 74 24.45 -9.08 -17.82
N LYS A 75 23.91 -8.06 -17.14
CA LYS A 75 23.94 -6.66 -17.59
C LYS A 75 25.18 -5.92 -17.07
N THR A 76 25.59 -6.24 -15.84
CA THR A 76 26.87 -5.80 -15.26
C THR A 76 27.51 -6.98 -14.54
N CYS A 77 28.85 -7.03 -14.54
CA CYS A 77 29.60 -8.17 -14.03
C CYS A 77 30.97 -7.74 -13.46
N THR A 78 31.60 -8.62 -12.70
CA THR A 78 33.00 -8.49 -12.26
C THR A 78 33.99 -9.28 -13.13
N GLY A 79 33.49 -10.10 -14.04
CA GLY A 79 34.27 -10.91 -14.96
C GLY A 79 33.42 -11.56 -16.05
N SER A 80 34.03 -12.37 -16.91
CA SER A 80 33.39 -12.98 -18.08
C SER A 80 32.47 -14.15 -17.76
N GLU A 81 32.59 -14.76 -16.59
CA GLU A 81 31.85 -15.97 -16.23
C GLU A 81 30.41 -15.68 -15.82
N SER A 82 29.49 -16.63 -16.08
CA SER A 82 28.07 -16.54 -15.68
C SER A 82 27.85 -16.49 -14.15
N THR A 83 28.91 -16.75 -13.38
CA THR A 83 28.93 -16.73 -11.91
C THR A 83 29.41 -15.38 -11.35
N GLN A 84 29.72 -14.42 -12.22
CA GLN A 84 30.31 -13.13 -11.88
C GLN A 84 29.35 -11.97 -12.19
N CYS A 85 28.05 -12.23 -12.27
CA CYS A 85 27.06 -11.18 -12.50
C CYS A 85 26.84 -10.33 -11.23
N ILE A 86 26.70 -9.02 -11.44
CA ILE A 86 26.24 -8.05 -10.43
C ILE A 86 24.77 -7.71 -10.68
N THR A 87 24.38 -7.54 -11.95
CA THR A 87 22.99 -7.37 -12.37
C THR A 87 22.71 -8.19 -13.60
N CYS A 88 21.44 -8.55 -13.81
CA CYS A 88 21.03 -9.40 -14.92
C CYS A 88 20.48 -8.62 -16.10
N SER A 89 20.66 -9.19 -17.29
CA SER A 89 19.98 -8.77 -18.52
C SER A 89 18.48 -8.98 -18.38
N ASP A 90 17.70 -8.21 -19.16
CA ASP A 90 16.24 -8.34 -19.14
C ASP A 90 15.80 -9.78 -19.44
N GLY A 91 14.74 -10.25 -18.79
CA GLY A 91 14.29 -11.65 -18.83
C GLY A 91 14.95 -12.58 -17.82
N ASN A 92 15.83 -12.06 -16.95
CA ASN A 92 16.51 -12.83 -15.92
C ASN A 92 16.32 -12.22 -14.51
N LYS A 93 16.49 -13.06 -13.50
CA LYS A 93 16.55 -12.70 -12.08
C LYS A 93 17.93 -13.02 -11.51
N LEU A 94 18.40 -12.19 -10.58
CA LEU A 94 19.66 -12.41 -9.88
C LEU A 94 19.43 -13.32 -8.68
N SER A 95 20.21 -14.38 -8.54
CA SER A 95 20.27 -15.19 -7.33
C SER A 95 21.74 -15.43 -6.97
N GLY A 96 22.18 -14.82 -5.86
CA GLY A 96 23.59 -14.68 -5.54
C GLY A 96 24.32 -13.87 -6.61
N THR A 97 25.21 -14.51 -7.35
CA THR A 97 25.98 -13.93 -8.46
C THR A 97 25.61 -14.53 -9.82
N PHE A 98 24.55 -15.33 -9.87
CA PHE A 98 24.04 -16.00 -11.07
C PHE A 98 22.79 -15.30 -11.58
N CYS A 99 22.64 -15.25 -12.90
CA CYS A 99 21.43 -14.79 -13.55
C CYS A 99 20.64 -15.99 -14.11
N PHE A 100 19.41 -16.15 -13.64
CA PHE A 100 18.51 -17.23 -14.07
C PHE A 100 17.37 -16.67 -14.89
N ALA A 101 16.98 -17.37 -15.94
CA ALA A 101 15.80 -17.01 -16.71
C ALA A 101 14.56 -16.94 -15.79
N CYS A 102 13.70 -15.97 -16.08
CA CYS A 102 12.43 -15.84 -15.40
C CYS A 102 11.45 -16.90 -15.91
N THR A 103 10.74 -17.55 -14.98
CA THR A 103 9.78 -18.59 -15.28
C THR A 103 8.47 -18.34 -14.55
N ASP A 104 7.37 -18.82 -15.10
CA ASP A 104 6.05 -18.75 -14.49
C ASP A 104 6.05 -19.43 -13.11
N GLY A 105 5.30 -18.86 -12.16
CA GLY A 105 5.18 -19.38 -10.79
C GLY A 105 6.32 -18.98 -9.85
N GLN A 106 7.31 -18.21 -10.30
CA GLN A 106 8.34 -17.68 -9.40
C GLN A 106 7.80 -16.54 -8.53
N THR A 107 8.43 -16.34 -7.37
CA THR A 107 8.06 -15.30 -6.41
C THR A 107 8.98 -14.08 -6.45
N ASP A 108 10.15 -14.22 -7.06
CA ASP A 108 11.14 -13.14 -7.18
C ASP A 108 10.86 -12.26 -8.40
N ALA A 109 11.15 -10.98 -8.27
CA ALA A 109 10.97 -10.02 -9.36
C ALA A 109 11.95 -10.29 -10.50
N CYS A 110 11.40 -10.43 -11.70
CA CYS A 110 12.14 -10.49 -12.95
C CYS A 110 12.62 -9.10 -13.35
N LYS A 111 13.84 -9.00 -13.92
CA LYS A 111 14.29 -7.77 -14.54
C LYS A 111 13.68 -7.62 -15.93
N CYS A 112 12.79 -6.66 -16.12
CA CYS A 112 12.21 -6.31 -17.43
C CYS A 112 12.35 -4.80 -17.65
N GLY A 113 13.55 -4.32 -18.00
CA GLY A 113 13.79 -2.89 -18.11
C GLY A 113 13.59 -2.20 -16.77
N ASP A 114 12.76 -1.15 -16.75
CA ASP A 114 12.44 -0.39 -15.53
C ASP A 114 11.07 -0.76 -14.96
N SER A 115 10.36 -1.71 -15.58
CA SER A 115 9.11 -2.25 -15.05
C SER A 115 9.36 -3.01 -13.74
N ILE A 116 8.40 -2.89 -12.83
CA ILE A 116 8.48 -3.44 -11.47
C ILE A 116 7.44 -4.55 -11.27
N ASN A 117 7.67 -5.38 -10.26
CA ASN A 117 6.82 -6.52 -9.88
C ASN A 117 6.53 -7.51 -11.02
N CYS A 118 7.38 -7.56 -12.06
CA CYS A 118 7.25 -8.54 -13.11
C CYS A 118 7.59 -9.94 -12.58
N MET A 119 6.74 -10.93 -12.86
CA MET A 119 7.09 -12.34 -12.73
C MET A 119 7.86 -12.81 -13.97
N THR A 120 7.43 -12.41 -15.17
CA THR A 120 8.11 -12.68 -16.44
C THR A 120 8.04 -11.46 -17.35
N CYS A 121 8.90 -11.40 -18.38
CA CYS A 121 8.89 -10.32 -19.35
C CYS A 121 8.13 -10.70 -20.63
N SER A 122 7.59 -9.70 -21.32
CA SER A 122 6.95 -9.89 -22.63
C SER A 122 7.97 -10.34 -23.68
N SER A 123 7.56 -11.30 -24.51
CA SER A 123 8.36 -11.78 -25.64
C SER A 123 8.43 -10.78 -26.79
N SER A 124 7.41 -9.91 -26.93
CA SER A 124 7.38 -8.87 -27.97
C SER A 124 8.12 -7.60 -27.53
N GLU A 125 8.16 -7.32 -26.22
CA GLU A 125 8.81 -6.15 -25.63
C GLU A 125 9.44 -6.54 -24.29
N THR A 126 10.69 -6.99 -24.30
CA THR A 126 11.41 -7.55 -23.13
C THR A 126 11.56 -6.58 -21.94
N ARG A 127 11.32 -5.29 -22.16
CA ARG A 127 11.31 -4.24 -21.12
C ARG A 127 9.92 -4.04 -20.46
N LYS A 128 8.92 -4.85 -20.80
CA LYS A 128 7.59 -4.86 -20.18
C LYS A 128 7.32 -6.21 -19.51
N CYS A 129 6.46 -6.24 -18.50
CA CYS A 129 6.04 -7.49 -17.87
C CYS A 129 5.05 -8.27 -18.79
N ALA A 130 5.14 -9.60 -18.79
CA ALA A 130 4.12 -10.49 -19.33
C ALA A 130 3.17 -11.01 -18.24
N LEU A 131 3.74 -11.33 -17.07
CA LEU A 131 3.01 -11.75 -15.88
C LEU A 131 3.49 -10.92 -14.69
N CYS A 132 2.59 -10.69 -13.74
CA CYS A 132 2.88 -9.96 -12.51
C CYS A 132 3.04 -10.90 -11.33
N LEU A 133 3.92 -10.54 -10.40
CA LEU A 133 3.90 -11.14 -9.07
C LEU A 133 2.57 -10.79 -8.38
N SER A 134 1.95 -11.78 -7.75
CA SER A 134 0.73 -11.55 -6.97
C SER A 134 1.04 -10.65 -5.76
N PRO A 135 0.20 -9.67 -5.40
CA PRO A 135 -1.14 -9.39 -5.93
C PRO A 135 -1.20 -8.22 -6.93
N PHE A 136 -0.15 -8.02 -7.74
CA PHE A 136 -0.10 -6.96 -8.74
C PHE A 136 -0.72 -7.37 -10.08
N ALA A 137 -1.18 -6.38 -10.84
CA ALA A 137 -1.74 -6.49 -12.17
C ALA A 137 -1.03 -5.54 -13.14
N ILE A 138 -1.04 -5.88 -14.43
CA ILE A 138 -0.39 -5.11 -15.50
C ILE A 138 -1.14 -3.80 -15.72
N ASP A 139 -0.42 -2.70 -15.78
CA ASP A 139 -0.93 -1.37 -16.14
C ASP A 139 -0.81 -1.09 -17.65
N ALA A 140 -1.33 0.06 -18.09
CA ALA A 140 -1.29 0.47 -19.50
C ALA A 140 0.13 0.65 -20.08
N THR A 141 1.15 0.79 -19.22
CA THR A 141 2.56 0.92 -19.65
C THR A 141 3.26 -0.43 -19.78
N GLY A 142 2.62 -1.51 -19.32
CA GLY A 142 3.24 -2.84 -19.25
C GLY A 142 4.07 -3.06 -17.99
N SER A 143 3.86 -2.28 -16.93
CA SER A 143 4.45 -2.50 -15.60
C SER A 143 3.40 -3.06 -14.63
N CYS A 144 3.82 -3.77 -13.59
CA CYS A 144 2.89 -4.38 -12.63
C CYS A 144 2.65 -3.46 -11.43
N THR A 145 1.86 -2.40 -11.65
CA THR A 145 1.61 -1.37 -10.64
C THR A 145 0.15 -1.26 -10.20
N GLU A 146 -0.76 -1.93 -10.91
CA GLU A 146 -2.15 -2.06 -10.50
C GLU A 146 -2.32 -3.25 -9.56
N CYS A 147 -3.49 -3.38 -8.94
CA CYS A 147 -3.80 -4.48 -8.04
C CYS A 147 -4.81 -5.44 -8.68
N ILE A 148 -4.67 -6.74 -8.40
CA ILE A 148 -5.69 -7.71 -8.77
C ILE A 148 -7.00 -7.45 -8.01
N THR A 149 -8.10 -8.00 -8.51
CA THR A 149 -9.42 -7.92 -7.85
C THR A 149 -9.35 -8.41 -6.40
N GLY A 150 -10.01 -7.70 -5.49
CA GLY A 150 -9.96 -7.96 -4.04
C GLY A 150 -8.77 -7.32 -3.32
N TYR A 151 -7.96 -6.52 -4.03
CA TYR A 151 -6.91 -5.69 -3.48
C TYR A 151 -7.08 -4.25 -3.94
N PHE A 152 -6.66 -3.30 -3.10
CA PHE A 152 -6.63 -1.88 -3.41
C PHE A 152 -5.22 -1.33 -3.23
N LYS A 153 -4.90 -0.25 -3.96
CA LYS A 153 -3.58 0.37 -3.95
C LYS A 153 -3.50 1.40 -2.83
N GLU A 154 -2.56 1.21 -1.91
CA GLU A 154 -2.23 2.18 -0.87
C GLU A 154 -0.70 2.30 -0.77
N ASN A 155 -0.17 3.50 -0.95
CA ASN A 155 1.28 3.77 -0.92
C ASN A 155 2.11 2.82 -1.82
N GLN A 156 1.66 2.62 -3.07
CA GLN A 156 2.26 1.69 -4.04
C GLN A 156 2.26 0.20 -3.64
N GLN A 157 1.55 -0.16 -2.57
CA GLN A 157 1.35 -1.54 -2.15
C GLN A 157 -0.10 -1.95 -2.39
N CYS A 158 -0.29 -3.19 -2.81
CA CYS A 158 -1.61 -3.79 -2.95
C CYS A 158 -2.03 -4.42 -1.63
N LYS A 159 -3.00 -3.81 -0.96
CA LYS A 159 -3.57 -4.29 0.30
C LYS A 159 -4.88 -5.02 0.04
N LYS A 160 -5.07 -6.15 0.71
CA LYS A 160 -6.27 -6.97 0.55
C LYS A 160 -7.48 -6.24 1.13
N CYS A 161 -8.62 -6.33 0.46
CA CYS A 161 -9.89 -5.90 1.02
C CYS A 161 -10.24 -6.74 2.26
N GLN A 162 -10.80 -6.10 3.28
CA GLN A 162 -11.33 -6.76 4.45
C GLN A 162 -12.65 -7.45 4.08
N LEU A 163 -12.86 -8.63 4.64
CA LEU A 163 -14.15 -9.29 4.54
C LEU A 163 -15.23 -8.41 5.19
N PRO A 164 -16.44 -8.34 4.62
CA PRO A 164 -16.93 -9.13 3.48
C PRO A 164 -16.88 -8.37 2.12
N CYS A 165 -15.97 -7.41 1.95
CA CYS A 165 -15.83 -6.71 0.67
C CYS A 165 -15.26 -7.66 -0.40
N SER A 166 -15.90 -7.73 -1.57
CA SER A 166 -15.31 -8.40 -2.74
C SER A 166 -14.33 -7.49 -3.48
N THR A 167 -14.60 -6.19 -3.51
CA THR A 167 -13.70 -5.15 -4.04
C THR A 167 -13.76 -3.92 -3.15
N CYS A 168 -12.68 -3.14 -3.15
CA CYS A 168 -12.53 -1.92 -2.36
C CYS A 168 -11.54 -0.98 -3.06
N SER A 169 -11.73 0.33 -2.93
CA SER A 169 -10.85 1.33 -3.57
C SER A 169 -10.35 2.43 -2.64
N LYS A 170 -11.06 2.71 -1.54
CA LYS A 170 -10.79 3.84 -0.63
C LYS A 170 -10.32 3.44 0.77
N GLY A 171 -10.27 2.14 1.03
CA GLY A 171 -9.85 1.57 2.29
C GLY A 171 -10.22 0.10 2.33
N SER A 172 -9.53 -0.68 3.15
CA SER A 172 -9.75 -2.13 3.20
C SER A 172 -11.18 -2.51 3.57
N GLY A 173 -11.82 -1.76 4.47
CA GLY A 173 -13.20 -1.99 4.91
C GLY A 173 -14.26 -1.13 4.22
N THR A 174 -13.86 -0.29 3.27
CA THR A 174 -14.77 0.54 2.47
C THR A 174 -15.04 -0.19 1.17
N CYS A 175 -16.13 -0.95 1.14
CA CYS A 175 -16.45 -1.83 0.03
C CYS A 175 -16.96 -1.03 -1.18
N ASP A 176 -16.52 -1.42 -2.37
CA ASP A 176 -17.17 -1.01 -3.63
C ASP A 176 -18.18 -2.07 -4.06
N THR A 177 -17.89 -3.34 -3.77
CA THR A 177 -18.79 -4.49 -3.96
C THR A 177 -18.64 -5.49 -2.81
N CYS A 178 -19.64 -6.34 -2.65
CA CYS A 178 -19.72 -7.31 -1.56
C CYS A 178 -19.54 -8.74 -2.06
N GLU A 179 -18.98 -9.59 -1.21
CA GLU A 179 -18.96 -11.03 -1.46
C GLU A 179 -20.40 -11.58 -1.42
N PHE A 180 -20.73 -12.46 -2.36
CA PHE A 180 -22.02 -13.15 -2.36
C PHE A 180 -22.17 -13.99 -1.06
N PRO A 181 -23.34 -14.00 -0.40
CA PRO A 181 -24.64 -13.46 -0.81
C PRO A 181 -24.98 -12.07 -0.25
N LYS A 182 -24.01 -11.19 0.01
CA LYS A 182 -24.28 -9.87 0.62
C LYS A 182 -24.56 -8.79 -0.43
N THR A 183 -25.24 -7.73 0.00
CA THR A 183 -25.50 -6.53 -0.81
C THR A 183 -24.79 -5.31 -0.22
N ILE A 184 -24.30 -4.45 -1.11
CA ILE A 184 -23.67 -3.17 -0.74
C ILE A 184 -24.73 -2.19 -0.24
N THR A 185 -24.36 -1.37 0.75
CA THR A 185 -25.19 -0.26 1.22
C THR A 185 -24.60 1.10 0.82
N ILE A 186 -25.37 2.18 0.99
CA ILE A 186 -24.90 3.56 0.79
C ILE A 186 -23.81 4.00 1.76
N HIS A 187 -23.52 3.21 2.81
CA HIS A 187 -22.42 3.46 3.74
C HIS A 187 -21.11 2.78 3.34
N HIS A 188 -21.06 2.13 2.17
CA HIS A 188 -19.92 1.35 1.71
C HIS A 188 -19.56 0.18 2.63
N ASP A 189 -20.56 -0.34 3.35
CA ASP A 189 -20.50 -1.61 4.05
C ASP A 189 -21.45 -2.63 3.38
N CYS A 190 -21.34 -3.88 3.80
CA CYS A 190 -22.14 -4.97 3.27
C CYS A 190 -23.09 -5.50 4.32
N GLN A 191 -24.35 -5.73 3.92
CA GLN A 191 -25.33 -6.42 4.73
C GLN A 191 -25.83 -7.69 4.06
N ASP A 192 -26.45 -8.58 4.83
CA ASP A 192 -27.04 -9.79 4.29
C ASP A 192 -28.16 -9.46 3.28
N SER A 193 -28.14 -10.12 2.13
CA SER A 193 -29.25 -10.07 1.18
C SER A 193 -30.46 -10.83 1.72
N CYS A 194 -31.62 -10.53 1.14
CA CYS A 194 -32.86 -11.22 1.44
C CYS A 194 -32.89 -12.54 0.66
N ASN A 195 -33.25 -13.64 1.34
CA ASN A 195 -33.40 -14.95 0.70
C ASN A 195 -34.68 -15.09 -0.13
N ILE A 196 -35.50 -14.04 -0.19
CA ILE A 196 -36.76 -13.99 -0.92
C ILE A 196 -36.71 -12.90 -1.99
N VAL A 197 -37.52 -13.06 -3.03
CA VAL A 197 -37.65 -12.09 -4.11
C VAL A 197 -38.26 -10.80 -3.57
N VAL A 198 -37.50 -9.70 -3.65
CA VAL A 198 -37.97 -8.34 -3.31
C VAL A 198 -38.83 -7.83 -4.46
N LYS A 199 -40.08 -7.42 -4.16
CA LYS A 199 -41.04 -6.91 -5.16
C LYS A 199 -40.90 -5.40 -5.33
N ASP A 200 -41.52 -4.85 -6.38
CA ASP A 200 -41.58 -3.40 -6.55
C ASP A 200 -42.25 -2.72 -5.35
N GLY A 201 -41.63 -1.65 -4.85
CA GLY A 201 -42.04 -0.96 -3.62
C GLY A 201 -41.49 -1.58 -2.33
N GLU A 202 -40.68 -2.63 -2.42
CA GLU A 202 -40.01 -3.26 -1.28
C GLU A 202 -38.48 -3.08 -1.33
N VAL A 203 -37.84 -3.20 -0.16
CA VAL A 203 -36.40 -3.10 0.02
C VAL A 203 -35.90 -4.15 1.01
N CYS A 204 -34.68 -4.64 0.78
CA CYS A 204 -34.00 -5.52 1.72
C CYS A 204 -33.16 -4.72 2.72
N VAL A 205 -33.47 -4.82 4.01
CA VAL A 205 -32.68 -4.21 5.09
C VAL A 205 -32.31 -5.31 6.08
N LYS A 206 -31.01 -5.57 6.21
CA LYS A 206 -30.41 -6.59 7.08
C LYS A 206 -31.07 -7.96 6.92
N GLY A 207 -31.16 -8.44 5.68
CA GLY A 207 -31.79 -9.72 5.33
C GLY A 207 -33.32 -9.78 5.44
N SER A 208 -33.98 -8.68 5.84
CA SER A 208 -35.44 -8.62 5.99
C SER A 208 -36.08 -7.70 4.96
N VAL A 209 -37.17 -8.16 4.33
CA VAL A 209 -37.94 -7.36 3.38
C VAL A 209 -38.84 -6.37 4.13
N ARG A 210 -38.83 -5.11 3.69
CA ARG A 210 -39.63 -4.02 4.25
C ARG A 210 -40.18 -3.14 3.14
N ALA A 211 -41.23 -2.37 3.41
CA ALA A 211 -41.71 -1.34 2.50
C ALA A 211 -40.65 -0.23 2.34
N CYS A 212 -40.56 0.35 1.15
CA CYS A 212 -39.63 1.43 0.85
C CYS A 212 -39.97 2.74 1.57
N GLY A 213 -38.97 3.62 1.69
CA GLY A 213 -39.11 4.96 2.28
C GLY A 213 -38.81 5.03 3.77
N SER A 214 -38.33 3.96 4.40
CA SER A 214 -37.94 4.00 5.81
C SER A 214 -36.62 4.74 6.01
N VAL A 215 -36.45 5.43 7.14
CA VAL A 215 -35.18 6.11 7.50
C VAL A 215 -34.00 5.14 7.72
N GLN A 216 -34.27 3.85 7.90
CA GLN A 216 -33.26 2.80 8.04
C GLN A 216 -32.87 2.16 6.69
N GLN A 217 -33.46 2.64 5.60
CA GLN A 217 -33.18 2.12 4.27
C GLN A 217 -31.81 2.60 3.79
N VAL A 218 -30.90 1.65 3.65
CA VAL A 218 -29.51 1.89 3.23
C VAL A 218 -29.18 1.21 1.90
N THR A 219 -30.17 0.59 1.27
CA THR A 219 -30.09 -0.10 -0.02
C THR A 219 -31.16 0.42 -0.97
N SER A 220 -30.97 0.19 -2.27
CA SER A 220 -31.96 0.59 -3.27
C SER A 220 -33.28 -0.12 -3.04
N CYS A 221 -34.36 0.66 -2.98
CA CYS A 221 -35.70 0.17 -3.19
C CYS A 221 -35.79 -0.50 -4.57
N LYS A 222 -36.53 -1.60 -4.66
CA LYS A 222 -36.86 -2.20 -5.95
C LYS A 222 -37.97 -1.38 -6.60
N CYS A 223 -37.65 -0.69 -7.69
CA CYS A 223 -38.60 0.07 -8.51
C CYS A 223 -38.34 -0.25 -9.99
N GLY A 224 -38.79 -1.40 -10.48
CA GLY A 224 -38.42 -1.88 -11.81
C GLY A 224 -36.89 -2.06 -11.93
N ASN A 225 -36.27 -1.35 -12.88
CA ASN A 225 -34.82 -1.36 -13.10
C ASN A 225 -34.11 -0.12 -12.54
N ALA A 226 -34.83 0.79 -11.89
CA ALA A 226 -34.24 1.99 -11.32
C ALA A 226 -33.36 1.63 -10.10
N THR A 227 -32.22 2.32 -9.99
CA THR A 227 -31.23 2.10 -8.92
C THR A 227 -31.16 3.30 -7.99
N ASN A 228 -30.67 3.08 -6.78
CA ASN A 228 -30.48 4.09 -5.73
C ASN A 228 -31.78 4.81 -5.31
N CYS A 229 -32.93 4.17 -5.50
CA CYS A 229 -34.23 4.71 -5.09
C CYS A 229 -34.43 4.56 -3.58
N LEU A 230 -34.94 5.61 -2.93
CA LEU A 230 -35.49 5.54 -1.57
C LEU A 230 -36.96 5.12 -1.59
N THR A 231 -37.76 5.70 -2.48
CA THR A 231 -39.17 5.33 -2.74
C THR A 231 -39.40 5.11 -4.23
N CYS A 232 -40.48 4.42 -4.59
CA CYS A 232 -40.96 4.35 -5.97
C CYS A 232 -42.02 5.43 -6.24
N SER A 233 -42.11 5.88 -7.49
CA SER A 233 -43.25 6.69 -7.97
C SER A 233 -44.53 5.85 -8.02
N SER A 234 -45.69 6.49 -8.22
CA SER A 234 -47.00 5.82 -8.37
C SER A 234 -47.07 4.83 -9.54
N GLN A 235 -46.11 4.89 -10.47
CA GLN A 235 -45.96 3.95 -11.59
C GLN A 235 -45.06 2.73 -11.24
N SER A 236 -44.57 2.63 -9.99
CA SER A 236 -43.78 1.54 -9.39
C SER A 236 -42.47 1.12 -10.09
N ASN A 237 -42.17 1.67 -11.26
CA ASN A 237 -41.04 1.28 -12.12
C ASN A 237 -39.91 2.32 -12.21
N VAL A 238 -40.05 3.46 -11.53
CA VAL A 238 -39.07 4.56 -11.46
C VAL A 238 -38.95 5.07 -10.03
N CYS A 239 -37.85 5.75 -9.70
CA CYS A 239 -37.69 6.32 -8.38
C CYS A 239 -38.70 7.45 -8.16
N GLY A 240 -39.32 7.49 -6.98
CA GLY A 240 -40.07 8.64 -6.46
C GLY A 240 -39.19 9.58 -5.64
N SER A 241 -38.13 9.05 -5.02
CA SER A 241 -37.09 9.79 -4.32
C SER A 241 -35.79 8.98 -4.30
N CYS A 242 -34.66 9.63 -4.01
CA CYS A 242 -33.35 8.98 -3.97
C CYS A 242 -32.85 8.70 -2.56
N LEU A 243 -32.00 7.68 -2.44
CA LEU A 243 -31.22 7.47 -1.22
C LEU A 243 -30.32 8.69 -0.91
N PRO A 244 -29.94 8.89 0.36
CA PRO A 244 -28.99 9.93 0.73
C PRO A 244 -27.72 9.87 -0.12
N GLY A 245 -27.25 11.05 -0.55
CA GLY A 245 -26.05 11.20 -1.37
C GLY A 245 -26.32 11.25 -2.88
N PHE A 246 -27.52 10.87 -3.34
CA PHE A 246 -27.89 10.89 -4.76
C PHE A 246 -28.81 12.07 -5.11
N LYS A 247 -28.65 12.61 -6.32
CA LYS A 247 -29.49 13.65 -6.89
C LYS A 247 -30.71 13.00 -7.57
N PHE A 248 -31.89 13.54 -7.30
CA PHE A 248 -33.10 13.18 -8.02
C PHE A 248 -33.22 14.04 -9.29
N SER A 249 -33.14 13.42 -10.46
CA SER A 249 -33.32 14.09 -11.75
C SER A 249 -34.03 13.17 -12.72
N GLY A 250 -35.12 13.65 -13.34
CA GLY A 250 -35.84 12.89 -14.37
C GLY A 250 -36.34 11.51 -13.91
N GLN A 251 -36.70 11.34 -12.62
CA GLN A 251 -37.13 10.06 -12.01
C GLN A 251 -36.01 9.01 -11.87
N GLN A 252 -34.75 9.43 -11.90
CA GLN A 252 -33.56 8.59 -11.72
C GLN A 252 -32.63 9.13 -10.62
N CYS A 253 -31.77 8.25 -10.10
CA CYS A 253 -30.83 8.52 -9.01
C CYS A 253 -29.42 8.04 -9.37
N SER A 254 -28.86 8.57 -10.46
CA SER A 254 -27.55 8.17 -11.00
C SER A 254 -26.39 9.04 -10.55
N ASP A 255 -26.66 10.32 -10.27
CA ASP A 255 -25.63 11.32 -9.98
C ASP A 255 -25.51 11.61 -8.49
N CYS A 256 -24.29 11.87 -8.04
CA CYS A 256 -24.03 12.24 -6.66
C CYS A 256 -24.39 13.70 -6.39
N THR A 257 -24.88 13.97 -5.18
CA THR A 257 -24.99 15.33 -4.63
C THR A 257 -23.61 15.98 -4.56
N ASP A 258 -23.54 17.31 -4.55
CA ASP A 258 -22.25 18.02 -4.52
C ASP A 258 -21.45 17.75 -3.22
N LYS A 259 -22.11 17.19 -2.20
CA LYS A 259 -21.51 16.80 -0.92
C LYS A 259 -21.07 15.34 -0.86
N ALA A 260 -21.35 14.55 -1.90
CA ALA A 260 -21.06 13.13 -1.93
C ALA A 260 -19.92 12.82 -2.91
N GLU A 261 -19.00 11.96 -2.50
CA GLU A 261 -17.94 11.43 -3.34
C GLU A 261 -18.45 10.18 -4.09
N LYS A 262 -18.21 10.11 -5.40
CA LYS A 262 -18.56 8.91 -6.18
C LYS A 262 -17.49 7.84 -5.99
N ILE A 263 -17.89 6.69 -5.46
CA ILE A 263 -17.01 5.51 -5.34
C ILE A 263 -17.74 4.36 -6.04
N GLY A 264 -17.18 3.92 -7.17
CA GLY A 264 -17.87 2.98 -8.07
C GLY A 264 -19.20 3.57 -8.58
N PHE A 265 -20.31 2.90 -8.26
CA PHE A 265 -21.68 3.32 -8.59
C PHE A 265 -22.44 3.95 -7.41
N LEU A 266 -21.79 4.09 -6.25
CA LEU A 266 -22.39 4.66 -5.05
C LEU A 266 -21.89 6.07 -4.77
N CYS A 267 -22.67 6.80 -3.99
CA CYS A 267 -22.40 8.18 -3.59
C CYS A 267 -22.17 8.24 -2.08
N PHE A 268 -20.91 8.32 -1.67
CA PHE A 268 -20.49 8.36 -0.29
C PHE A 268 -20.65 9.76 0.28
N LEU A 269 -21.53 9.91 1.27
CA LEU A 269 -21.57 11.11 2.08
C LEU A 269 -20.47 11.01 3.16
N PRO A 270 -19.64 12.04 3.37
CA PRO A 270 -18.71 12.06 4.47
C PRO A 270 -19.46 11.86 5.78
N ALA A 271 -18.88 11.06 6.68
CA ALA A 271 -19.47 10.84 8.00
C ALA A 271 -19.70 12.21 8.67
N PRO A 272 -20.85 12.41 9.35
CA PRO A 272 -21.02 13.58 10.19
C PRO A 272 -19.82 13.70 11.14
N PRO A 273 -19.32 14.91 11.44
CA PRO A 273 -18.24 15.07 12.40
C PRO A 273 -18.63 14.35 13.69
N ALA A 274 -17.73 13.50 14.19
CA ALA A 274 -17.98 12.74 15.40
C ALA A 274 -18.32 13.71 16.54
N PRO A 275 -19.30 13.38 17.40
CA PRO A 275 -19.52 14.17 18.60
C PRO A 275 -18.22 14.23 19.41
N PRO A 276 -17.94 15.34 20.11
CA PRO A 276 -16.73 15.46 20.92
C PRO A 276 -16.65 14.28 21.89
N SER A 277 -15.52 13.57 21.87
CA SER A 277 -15.26 12.45 22.76
C SER A 277 -15.47 12.89 24.21
N PRO A 278 -16.15 12.09 25.06
CA PRO A 278 -16.20 12.36 26.49
C PRO A 278 -14.77 12.51 27.05
N PRO A 279 -14.53 13.41 28.03
CA PRO A 279 -13.23 13.52 28.67
C PRO A 279 -12.81 12.16 29.21
N THR A 280 -11.59 11.73 28.85
CA THR A 280 -11.01 10.48 29.31
C THR A 280 -10.99 10.48 30.84
N PRO A 281 -11.55 9.47 31.52
CA PRO A 281 -11.41 9.34 32.96
C PRO A 281 -9.92 9.35 33.33
N PRO A 282 -9.53 9.99 34.45
CA PRO A 282 -8.15 9.93 34.91
C PRO A 282 -7.74 8.46 35.06
N SER A 283 -6.65 8.09 34.40
CA SER A 283 -6.07 6.76 34.50
C SER A 283 -5.82 6.43 35.97
N PRO A 284 -6.15 5.22 36.46
CA PRO A 284 -5.77 4.81 37.80
C PRO A 284 -4.26 4.94 37.96
N SER A 285 -3.82 5.58 39.03
CA SER A 285 -2.42 5.61 39.45
C SER A 285 -1.90 4.18 39.45
N GLY A 286 -0.80 3.95 38.73
CA GLY A 286 -0.16 2.63 38.69
C GLY A 286 0.20 2.14 40.12
N PRO A 287 0.38 0.82 40.30
CA PRO A 287 0.83 0.27 41.58
C PRO A 287 2.13 0.95 42.01
N VAL A 288 2.16 1.45 43.23
CA VAL A 288 3.35 2.03 43.85
C VAL A 288 4.34 0.89 44.08
N ASP A 289 5.53 0.97 43.47
CA ASP A 289 6.61 0.01 43.66
C ASP A 289 7.15 0.11 45.11
N PRO A 290 7.10 -0.96 45.92
CA PRO A 290 7.58 -0.95 47.32
C PRO A 290 9.11 -0.91 47.48
N SER A 291 9.88 -0.88 46.39
CA SER A 291 11.32 -1.16 46.44
C SER A 291 12.21 0.04 46.74
N ASN A 292 11.64 1.25 46.97
CA ASN A 292 12.44 2.45 47.17
C ASN A 292 12.17 3.13 48.54
N PRO A 293 13.01 2.91 49.56
CA PRO A 293 12.90 3.66 50.81
C PRO A 293 13.31 5.12 50.57
N VAL A 294 12.34 6.02 50.66
CA VAL A 294 12.56 7.47 50.68
C VAL A 294 13.31 7.83 51.97
N SER A 295 14.51 8.39 51.82
CA SER A 295 15.28 8.98 52.92
C SER A 295 14.49 10.12 53.59
N PRO A 296 14.57 10.29 54.92
CA PRO A 296 13.85 11.34 55.63
C PRO A 296 14.35 12.74 55.20
N PRO A 297 13.44 13.73 55.04
CA PRO A 297 13.81 15.09 54.70
C PRO A 297 14.43 15.85 55.89
N ASP A 298 15.41 16.70 55.56
CA ASP A 298 16.18 17.60 56.41
C ASP A 298 15.28 18.67 57.09
N PRO A 299 15.42 19.02 58.39
CA PRO A 299 14.46 19.85 59.12
C PRO A 299 14.45 21.35 58.82
N ASN A 300 15.11 21.84 57.78
CA ASN A 300 15.36 23.28 57.60
C ASN A 300 14.81 23.88 56.29
N VAL A 301 13.52 23.69 56.02
CA VAL A 301 12.82 24.52 55.02
C VAL A 301 11.43 24.92 55.56
N PRO A 302 11.10 26.23 55.66
CA PRO A 302 9.80 26.69 56.10
C PRO A 302 8.76 26.60 54.97
N ASP A 303 7.68 25.85 55.22
CA ASP A 303 6.52 25.76 54.33
C ASP A 303 5.68 27.04 54.37
N SER A 304 5.28 27.50 53.19
CA SER A 304 4.31 28.58 53.02
C SER A 304 3.18 28.17 52.08
N ASN A 305 1.96 28.31 52.62
CA ASN A 305 0.65 28.43 51.99
C ASN A 305 0.03 27.18 51.34
N LEU A 306 -1.09 26.63 51.82
CA LEU A 306 -2.48 27.11 51.99
C LEU A 306 -3.37 26.59 50.85
N SER A 307 -4.38 25.80 51.22
CA SER A 307 -5.81 25.97 50.85
C SER A 307 -6.53 24.75 50.23
N GLY A 308 -7.65 24.38 50.89
CA GLY A 308 -8.83 23.71 50.33
C GLY A 308 -8.76 22.19 50.25
N GLY A 309 -9.61 21.37 50.86
CA GLY A 309 -10.89 21.57 51.54
C GLY A 309 -11.53 20.17 51.60
N ALA A 310 -11.54 19.54 52.77
CA ALA A 310 -11.99 18.16 52.94
C ALA A 310 -13.50 18.11 53.21
N VAL A 311 -14.21 17.31 52.42
CA VAL A 311 -15.64 17.00 52.56
C VAL A 311 -15.81 15.84 53.54
N THR A 312 -16.60 16.11 54.57
CA THR A 312 -17.01 15.22 55.66
C THR A 312 -17.79 14.01 55.13
N GLY A 313 -17.25 12.80 55.28
CA GLY A 313 -17.91 11.53 54.98
C GLY A 313 -18.12 10.71 56.25
N ILE A 314 -19.38 10.43 56.57
CA ILE A 314 -19.87 9.76 57.78
C ILE A 314 -19.43 8.28 57.82
N VAL A 315 -18.86 7.86 58.95
CA VAL A 315 -18.52 6.48 59.27
C VAL A 315 -19.78 5.78 59.83
N ILE A 316 -20.37 4.86 59.06
CA ILE A 316 -21.32 3.88 59.58
C ILE A 316 -20.58 2.56 59.74
N GLY A 317 -20.31 2.20 60.99
CA GLY A 317 -19.82 0.88 61.36
C GLY A 317 -20.93 -0.16 61.28
N VAL A 318 -20.63 -1.30 60.67
CA VAL A 318 -21.36 -2.55 60.93
C VAL A 318 -20.33 -3.63 61.23
N LEU A 319 -20.45 -4.15 62.43
CA LEU A 319 -19.69 -5.24 63.02
C LEU A 319 -20.04 -6.59 62.37
N ALA A 320 -18.95 -7.34 62.14
CA ALA A 320 -18.77 -8.79 62.09
C ALA A 320 -19.97 -9.73 62.28
N LEU A 321 -19.98 -10.81 61.49
CA LEU A 321 -20.05 -12.17 62.04
C LEU A 321 -19.34 -13.19 61.13
N VAL A 322 -18.52 -14.00 61.80
CA VAL A 322 -17.60 -15.03 61.31
C VAL A 322 -18.35 -16.33 61.01
N GLY A 323 -17.87 -17.10 60.03
CA GLY A 323 -18.32 -18.48 59.79
C GLY A 323 -17.45 -19.23 58.78
N VAL A 324 -16.27 -19.65 59.22
CA VAL A 324 -15.32 -20.54 58.51
C VAL A 324 -15.86 -21.98 58.47
N ILE A 325 -15.55 -22.72 57.39
CA ILE A 325 -15.14 -24.14 57.27
C ILE A 325 -15.40 -24.49 55.78
N GLY A 326 -14.45 -24.86 54.91
CA GLY A 326 -13.20 -25.58 55.10
C GLY A 326 -13.35 -27.01 54.56
N GLY A 327 -12.89 -27.25 53.32
CA GLY A 327 -12.43 -28.57 52.84
C GLY A 327 -13.49 -29.53 52.28
N GLY A 328 -13.35 -29.89 51.00
CA GLY A 328 -14.19 -30.93 50.37
C GLY A 328 -13.91 -31.18 48.90
N VAL A 329 -12.65 -31.46 48.58
CA VAL A 329 -12.20 -31.97 47.27
C VAL A 329 -12.97 -33.26 46.90
N ALA A 330 -13.17 -33.49 45.59
CA ALA A 330 -13.05 -34.81 44.93
C ALA A 330 -14.26 -35.45 44.22
N PHE A 331 -15.52 -34.99 44.29
CA PHE A 331 -16.63 -35.91 43.92
C PHE A 331 -17.53 -35.61 42.71
N TYR A 332 -17.26 -34.65 41.82
CA TYR A 332 -18.23 -34.44 40.71
C TYR A 332 -17.64 -34.15 39.32
N PHE A 333 -16.54 -34.82 38.96
CA PHE A 333 -16.05 -34.87 37.58
C PHE A 333 -16.15 -36.25 36.91
N ILE A 334 -16.98 -37.15 37.44
CA ILE A 334 -17.30 -38.39 36.74
C ILE A 334 -18.81 -38.49 36.62
N LYS A 335 -19.26 -38.64 35.36
CA LYS A 335 -20.59 -39.08 34.93
C LYS A 335 -21.54 -37.99 34.42
N LYS A 336 -21.23 -37.43 33.24
CA LYS A 336 -22.22 -37.42 32.14
C LYS A 336 -21.59 -37.24 30.76
N SER A 337 -20.82 -38.24 30.34
CA SER A 337 -20.84 -38.68 28.95
C SER A 337 -21.97 -39.72 28.81
N LYS A 338 -22.69 -39.69 27.68
CA LYS A 338 -23.95 -40.36 27.33
C LYS A 338 -25.24 -39.63 27.75
N ARG A 339 -25.69 -38.71 26.91
CA ARG A 339 -26.75 -38.94 25.89
C ARG A 339 -26.69 -37.84 24.85
#